data_AF-V2UZB6-F1
#
_entry.id   AF-V2UZB6-F1
#
_cell.length_a   1.000
_cell.length_b   1.000
_cell.length_c   1.000
_cell.angle_alpha   90.00
_cell.angle_beta   90.00
_cell.angle_gamma   90.00
#
_symmetry.space_group_name_H-M   'P 1'
#
loop_
_entity.id
_entity.type
_entity.pdbx_description
1 polymer ?
#
loop_
_entity_poly.entity_id
_entity_poly.type
_entity_poly.pdbx_seq_one_letter_code
_entity_poly.pdbx_strand_id
1 'polypeptide(L)'
;MNSKNIICTLCGNEIQSGQPRFYFPRLPPNHPLADVQGILHVSCLKEADGPRKIGESLAKIAKDLAIHSQSVPLISWDGNIVLRDHLDESRIEVLDFEDFCEISIPRSILGKLQAARLGESIVLGMQILHITQDGTLELESKAPPFVVCLSALGLSRLQQLVE
;
A
#
# COMPACT_ATOMS: atom_id res chain seq x y z
N MET A 1 -14.48 18.63 -16.14
CA MET A 1 -14.13 17.23 -16.43
C MET A 1 -15.25 16.37 -15.91
N ASN A 2 -15.91 15.55 -16.73
CA ASN A 2 -16.88 14.56 -16.26
C ASN A 2 -16.10 13.51 -15.44
N SER A 3 -16.07 13.65 -14.12
CA SER A 3 -15.56 12.61 -13.25
C SER A 3 -16.49 11.42 -13.42
N LYS A 4 -16.03 10.37 -14.13
CA LYS A 4 -16.73 9.09 -14.11
C LYS A 4 -16.77 8.64 -12.66
N ASN A 5 -17.97 8.48 -12.11
CA ASN A 5 -18.14 7.94 -10.77
C ASN A 5 -17.43 6.59 -10.71
N ILE A 6 -16.56 6.43 -9.73
CA ILE A 6 -15.81 5.19 -9.53
C ILE A 6 -16.69 4.31 -8.65
N ILE A 7 -17.13 3.15 -9.17
CA ILE A 7 -17.96 2.22 -8.41
C ILE A 7 -17.08 1.08 -7.89
N CYS A 8 -17.12 0.85 -6.58
CA CYS A 8 -16.47 -0.28 -5.95
C CYS A 8 -17.20 -1.57 -6.35
N THR A 9 -16.49 -2.50 -7.00
CA THR A 9 -17.09 -3.73 -7.52
C THR A 9 -17.43 -4.75 -6.42
N LEU A 10 -16.95 -4.57 -5.19
CA LEU A 10 -17.29 -5.41 -4.04
C LEU A 10 -18.62 -5.02 -3.39
N CYS A 11 -18.87 -3.72 -3.16
CA CYS A 11 -20.08 -3.26 -2.47
C CYS A 11 -21.12 -2.62 -3.39
N GLY A 12 -20.79 -2.36 -4.67
CA GLY A 12 -21.67 -1.72 -5.64
C GLY A 12 -21.87 -0.21 -5.42
N ASN A 13 -21.24 0.38 -4.40
CA ASN A 13 -21.38 1.80 -4.07
C ASN A 13 -20.29 2.65 -4.73
N GLU A 14 -20.59 3.93 -4.91
CA GLU A 14 -19.62 4.92 -5.38
C GLU A 14 -18.51 5.17 -4.34
N ILE A 15 -17.27 5.26 -4.83
CA ILE A 15 -16.11 5.72 -4.07
C ILE A 15 -16.08 7.25 -4.14
N GLN A 16 -16.49 7.89 -3.05
CA GLN A 16 -16.51 9.34 -2.92
C GLN A 16 -15.08 9.91 -2.81
N SER A 17 -14.95 11.20 -3.15
CA SER A 17 -13.69 11.93 -2.91
C SER A 17 -13.32 11.89 -1.43
N GLY A 18 -12.04 11.71 -1.11
CA GLY A 18 -11.58 11.56 0.28
C GLY A 18 -11.60 10.14 0.81
N GLN A 19 -12.32 9.21 0.18
CA GLN A 19 -12.38 7.82 0.65
C GLN A 19 -11.12 7.04 0.25
N PRO A 20 -10.54 6.27 1.18
CA PRO A 20 -9.48 5.31 0.91
C PRO A 20 -9.85 4.34 -0.19
N ARG A 21 -8.96 4.24 -1.19
CA ARG A 21 -9.18 3.35 -2.32
C ARG A 21 -7.90 2.64 -2.73
N PHE A 22 -8.08 1.43 -3.22
CA PHE A 22 -7.01 0.57 -3.70
C PHE A 22 -7.24 0.23 -5.17
N TYR A 23 -6.17 0.24 -5.96
CA TYR A 23 -6.20 -0.12 -7.38
C TYR A 23 -5.89 -1.60 -7.50
N PHE A 24 -6.93 -2.42 -7.61
CA PHE A 24 -6.73 -3.86 -7.67
C PHE A 24 -6.07 -4.25 -9.00
N PRO A 25 -4.95 -5.01 -8.98
CA PRO A 25 -4.27 -5.39 -10.20
C PRO A 25 -5.16 -6.33 -11.03
N ARG A 26 -5.07 -6.21 -12.35
CA ARG A 26 -5.77 -7.14 -13.23
C ARG A 26 -5.09 -8.50 -13.18
N LEU A 27 -5.82 -9.52 -12.73
CA LEU A 27 -5.32 -10.88 -12.65
C LEU A 27 -5.74 -11.73 -13.86
N PRO A 28 -5.00 -12.81 -14.17
CA PRO A 28 -5.40 -13.77 -15.20
C PRO A 28 -6.81 -14.34 -14.95
N PRO A 29 -7.60 -14.65 -15.99
CA PRO A 29 -8.98 -15.14 -15.83
C PRO A 29 -9.13 -16.42 -15.01
N ASN A 30 -8.07 -17.23 -14.92
CA ASN A 30 -8.03 -18.47 -14.14
C ASN A 30 -7.59 -18.27 -12.69
N HIS A 31 -7.23 -17.06 -12.27
CA HIS A 31 -6.85 -16.78 -10.89
C HIS A 31 -8.11 -16.78 -9.98
N PRO A 32 -8.05 -17.33 -8.75
CA PRO A 32 -9.19 -17.34 -7.82
C PRO A 32 -9.76 -15.97 -7.40
N LEU A 33 -9.04 -14.90 -7.73
CA LEU A 33 -9.41 -13.51 -7.44
C LEU A 33 -9.65 -12.70 -8.73
N ALA A 34 -9.82 -13.37 -9.87
CA ALA A 34 -10.01 -12.69 -11.16
C ALA A 34 -11.32 -11.89 -11.24
N ASP A 35 -12.30 -12.21 -10.39
CA ASP A 35 -13.54 -11.45 -10.22
C ASP A 35 -13.33 -10.13 -9.46
N VAL A 36 -12.27 -10.02 -8.65
CA VAL A 36 -11.90 -8.79 -7.95
C VAL A 36 -11.13 -7.92 -8.92
N GLN A 37 -11.67 -6.75 -9.24
CA GLN A 37 -11.07 -5.88 -10.25
C GLN A 37 -11.50 -4.41 -10.08
N GLY A 38 -10.64 -3.53 -10.59
CA GLY A 38 -10.89 -2.10 -10.64
C GLY A 38 -10.45 -1.38 -9.37
N ILE A 39 -11.09 -0.26 -9.09
CA ILE A 39 -10.80 0.56 -7.90
C ILE A 39 -11.81 0.19 -6.82
N LEU A 40 -11.31 -0.16 -5.65
CA LEU A 40 -12.10 -0.70 -4.53
C LEU A 40 -11.96 0.17 -3.30
N HIS A 41 -13.00 0.23 -2.47
CA HIS A 41 -12.86 0.74 -1.10
C HIS A 41 -11.88 -0.15 -0.33
N VAL A 42 -10.94 0.47 0.38
CA VAL A 42 -10.00 -0.26 1.26
C VAL A 42 -10.77 -1.06 2.32
N SER A 43 -11.84 -0.52 2.89
CA SER A 43 -12.67 -1.23 3.88
C SER A 43 -13.30 -2.50 3.32
N CYS A 44 -13.86 -2.45 2.11
CA CYS A 44 -14.45 -3.63 1.47
C CYS A 44 -13.41 -4.72 1.19
N LEU A 45 -12.18 -4.32 0.82
CA LEU A 45 -11.08 -5.27 0.66
C LEU A 45 -10.71 -5.93 1.99
N LYS A 46 -10.56 -5.15 3.07
CA LYS A 46 -10.29 -5.68 4.42
C LYS A 46 -11.35 -6.68 4.90
N GLU A 47 -12.62 -6.37 4.67
CA GLU A 47 -13.74 -7.26 5.00
C GLU A 47 -13.72 -8.55 4.16
N ALA A 48 -13.39 -8.44 2.88
CA ALA A 48 -13.32 -9.59 1.97
C ALA A 48 -12.04 -10.42 2.14
N ASP A 49 -10.99 -9.86 2.76
CA ASP A 49 -9.66 -10.47 2.83
C ASP A 49 -9.66 -11.79 3.60
N GLY A 50 -10.18 -11.81 4.83
CA GLY A 50 -10.15 -12.99 5.70
C GLY A 50 -10.59 -14.30 5.01
N PRO A 51 -11.79 -14.38 4.40
CA PRO A 51 -12.25 -15.60 3.74
C PRO A 51 -11.58 -15.88 2.40
N ARG A 52 -11.14 -14.84 1.67
CA ARG A 52 -10.63 -14.96 0.29
C ARG A 52 -9.11 -14.94 0.18
N LYS A 53 -8.41 -14.61 1.27
CA LYS A 53 -6.95 -14.45 1.36
C LYS A 53 -6.40 -13.54 0.27
N ILE A 54 -7.02 -12.36 0.13
CA ILE A 54 -6.69 -11.41 -0.93
C ILE A 54 -5.28 -10.87 -0.73
N GLY A 55 -4.96 -10.36 0.46
CA GLY A 55 -3.67 -9.79 0.79
C GLY A 55 -2.54 -10.82 0.70
N GLU A 56 -2.77 -12.04 1.20
CA GLU A 56 -1.82 -13.15 1.06
C GLU A 56 -1.52 -13.47 -0.42
N SER A 57 -2.55 -13.48 -1.26
CA SER A 57 -2.40 -13.75 -2.70
C SER A 57 -1.64 -12.64 -3.41
N LEU A 58 -1.99 -11.37 -3.14
CA LEU A 58 -1.31 -10.21 -3.73
C LEU A 58 0.16 -10.11 -3.28
N ALA A 59 0.45 -10.37 -2.00
CA ALA A 59 1.80 -10.40 -1.48
C ALA A 59 2.67 -11.45 -2.18
N LYS A 60 2.14 -12.67 -2.36
CA LYS A 60 2.84 -13.74 -3.10
C LYS A 60 3.13 -13.34 -4.54
N ILE A 61 2.13 -12.81 -5.25
CA ILE A 61 2.31 -12.36 -6.63
C ILE A 61 3.38 -11.27 -6.71
N ALA A 62 3.31 -10.25 -5.85
CA ALA A 62 4.25 -9.14 -5.83
C ALA A 62 5.68 -9.60 -5.53
N LYS A 63 5.84 -10.51 -4.57
CA LYS A 63 7.12 -11.12 -4.21
C LYS A 63 7.69 -11.94 -5.35
N ASP A 64 6.90 -12.81 -5.98
CA ASP A 64 7.35 -13.66 -7.07
C ASP A 64 7.82 -12.81 -8.28
N LEU A 65 7.08 -11.74 -8.60
CA LEU A 65 7.51 -10.78 -9.62
C LEU A 65 8.82 -10.08 -9.25
N ALA A 66 8.98 -9.67 -7.98
CA ALA A 66 10.16 -8.94 -7.51
C ALA A 66 11.42 -9.80 -7.48
N ILE A 67 11.33 -11.10 -7.15
CA ILE A 67 12.48 -12.02 -7.14
C ILE A 67 13.12 -12.14 -8.52
N HIS A 68 12.33 -12.02 -9.57
CA HIS A 68 12.79 -12.15 -10.95
C HIS A 68 13.07 -10.80 -11.63
N SER A 69 12.85 -9.69 -10.92
CA SER A 69 13.00 -8.35 -11.48
C SER A 69 14.42 -7.80 -11.27
N GLN A 70 15.03 -7.32 -12.34
CA GLN A 70 16.34 -6.63 -12.27
C GLN A 70 16.20 -5.14 -11.94
N SER A 71 15.07 -4.51 -12.29
CA SER A 71 14.82 -3.09 -12.08
C SER A 71 14.07 -2.79 -10.79
N VAL A 72 13.29 -3.77 -10.31
CA VAL A 72 12.47 -3.68 -9.10
C VAL A 72 12.68 -4.91 -8.20
N PRO A 73 13.94 -5.20 -7.77
CA PRO A 73 14.23 -6.40 -6.99
C PRO A 73 13.54 -6.39 -5.62
N LEU A 74 13.30 -7.59 -5.10
CA LEU A 74 12.81 -7.80 -3.74
C LEU A 74 13.86 -7.36 -2.71
N ILE A 75 13.45 -6.58 -1.71
CA ILE A 75 14.26 -6.25 -0.53
C ILE A 75 13.90 -7.21 0.60
N SER A 76 12.63 -7.23 1.00
CA SER A 76 12.14 -8.02 2.12
C SER A 76 10.66 -8.36 1.95
N TRP A 77 10.21 -9.36 2.72
CA TRP A 77 8.81 -9.78 2.80
C TRP A 77 8.49 -10.17 4.24
N ASP A 78 7.46 -9.56 4.81
CA ASP A 78 6.98 -9.83 6.17
C ASP A 78 5.44 -9.79 6.20
N GLY A 79 4.79 -10.89 6.58
CA GLY A 79 3.33 -11.01 6.53
C GLY A 79 2.79 -10.81 5.12
N ASN A 80 1.83 -9.89 4.94
CA ASN A 80 1.35 -9.49 3.61
C ASN A 80 1.96 -8.14 3.16
N ILE A 81 3.14 -7.79 3.68
CA ILE A 81 3.87 -6.56 3.30
C ILE A 81 5.12 -6.91 2.50
N VAL A 82 5.23 -6.40 1.28
CA VAL A 82 6.34 -6.68 0.36
C VAL A 82 7.12 -5.40 0.08
N LEU A 83 8.44 -5.43 0.29
CA LEU A 83 9.32 -4.32 -0.02
C LEU A 83 10.12 -4.59 -1.28
N ARG A 84 10.13 -3.60 -2.18
CA ARG A 84 10.84 -3.67 -3.45
C ARG A 84 11.64 -2.39 -3.70
N ASP A 85 12.73 -2.53 -4.43
CA ASP A 85 13.63 -1.42 -4.72
C ASP A 85 13.47 -0.94 -6.16
N HIS A 86 12.85 0.21 -6.38
CA HIS A 86 12.81 0.82 -7.72
C HIS A 86 14.13 1.54 -7.98
N LEU A 87 15.09 0.79 -8.54
CA LEU A 87 16.46 1.27 -8.75
C LEU A 87 16.51 2.52 -9.63
N ASP A 88 15.75 2.53 -10.72
CA ASP A 88 15.74 3.63 -11.69
C ASP A 88 15.11 4.91 -11.12
N GLU A 89 14.17 4.77 -10.19
CA GLU A 89 13.48 5.91 -9.56
C GLU A 89 14.13 6.36 -8.25
N SER A 90 15.09 5.59 -7.73
CA SER A 90 15.71 5.78 -6.42
C SER A 90 14.69 5.78 -5.27
N ARG A 91 13.78 4.80 -5.27
CA ARG A 91 12.70 4.68 -4.27
C ARG A 91 12.57 3.25 -3.77
N ILE A 92 12.25 3.11 -2.48
CA ILE A 92 11.75 1.87 -1.91
C ILE A 92 10.22 1.91 -1.95
N GLU A 93 9.62 0.87 -2.49
CA GLU A 93 8.17 0.68 -2.48
C GLU A 93 7.80 -0.34 -1.42
N VAL A 94 6.89 0.04 -0.53
CA VAL A 94 6.28 -0.84 0.47
C VAL A 94 4.86 -1.12 -0.01
N LEU A 95 4.60 -2.35 -0.42
CA LEU A 95 3.27 -2.83 -0.77
C LEU A 95 2.66 -3.47 0.47
N ASP A 96 1.79 -2.73 1.15
CA ASP A 96 1.10 -3.20 2.35
C ASP A 96 -0.27 -3.74 1.97
N PHE A 97 -0.37 -5.07 1.82
CA PHE A 97 -1.63 -5.74 1.53
C PHE A 97 -2.39 -6.16 2.79
N GLU A 98 -1.92 -5.79 3.98
CA GLU A 98 -2.68 -5.92 5.23
C GLU A 98 -3.61 -4.70 5.39
N ASP A 99 -3.11 -3.52 5.04
CA ASP A 99 -3.86 -2.26 5.04
C ASP A 99 -4.32 -1.80 3.63
N PHE A 100 -4.00 -2.57 2.59
CA PHE A 100 -4.28 -2.30 1.16
C PHE A 100 -3.85 -0.90 0.73
N CYS A 101 -2.56 -0.61 0.88
CA CYS A 101 -1.95 0.63 0.45
C CYS A 101 -0.54 0.41 -0.11
N GLU A 102 -0.02 1.43 -0.78
CA GLU A 102 1.33 1.43 -1.33
C GLU A 102 2.05 2.67 -0.80
N ILE A 103 3.22 2.49 -0.19
CA ILE A 103 4.04 3.59 0.32
C ILE A 103 5.28 3.68 -0.56
N SER A 104 5.51 4.85 -1.14
CA SER A 104 6.68 5.07 -2.00
C SER A 104 7.67 5.98 -1.28
N ILE A 105 8.80 5.43 -0.84
CA ILE A 105 9.78 6.12 0.02
C ILE A 105 11.02 6.49 -0.81
N PRO A 106 11.31 7.78 -1.05
CA PRO A 106 12.56 8.18 -1.68
C PRO A 106 13.78 7.72 -0.86
N ARG A 107 14.80 7.16 -1.52
CA ARG A 107 16.02 6.71 -0.84
C ARG A 107 16.71 7.83 -0.05
N SER A 108 16.60 9.07 -0.54
CA SER A 108 17.17 10.27 0.11
C SER A 108 16.60 10.57 1.50
N ILE A 109 15.47 9.99 1.88
CA ILE A 109 14.84 10.23 3.19
C ILE A 109 14.86 9.01 4.12
N LEU A 110 15.50 7.89 3.73
CA LEU A 110 15.54 6.68 4.54
C LEU A 110 16.16 6.93 5.92
N GLY A 111 17.27 7.68 5.98
CA GLY A 111 17.88 8.06 7.26
C GLY A 111 16.94 8.89 8.15
N LYS A 112 16.07 9.72 7.56
CA LYS A 112 15.04 10.46 8.30
C LYS A 112 13.96 9.51 8.83
N LEU A 113 13.54 8.53 8.03
CA LEU A 113 12.55 7.53 8.43
C LEU A 113 13.07 6.62 9.56
N GLN A 114 14.33 6.18 9.48
CA GLN A 114 14.99 5.40 10.52
C GLN A 114 15.14 6.17 11.83
N ALA A 115 15.35 7.49 11.77
CA ALA A 115 15.45 8.35 12.96
C ALA A 115 14.12 8.95 13.43
N ALA A 116 13.02 8.61 12.76
CA ALA A 116 11.73 9.26 12.97
C ALA A 116 11.16 9.00 14.37
N ARG A 117 10.42 9.98 14.88
CA ARG A 117 9.83 9.94 16.22
C ARG A 117 8.31 10.04 16.19
N LEU A 118 7.71 9.66 17.29
CA LEU A 118 6.27 9.79 17.51
C LEU A 118 5.82 11.25 17.35
N GLY A 119 4.68 11.46 16.70
CA GLY A 119 4.14 12.78 16.40
C GLY A 119 4.75 13.49 15.19
N GLU A 120 5.74 12.90 14.52
CA GLU A 120 6.34 13.50 13.32
C GLU A 120 5.52 13.23 12.05
N SER A 121 5.84 13.97 10.99
CA SER A 121 5.32 13.71 9.65
C SER A 121 6.43 13.79 8.63
N ILE A 122 6.43 12.85 7.68
CA ILE A 122 7.47 12.69 6.66
C ILE A 122 6.83 12.80 5.30
N VAL A 123 7.26 13.80 4.53
CA VAL A 123 6.81 13.98 3.15
C VAL A 123 7.56 13.00 2.25
N LEU A 124 6.81 12.14 1.56
CA LEU A 124 7.30 11.12 0.64
C LEU A 124 7.10 11.52 -0.83
N GLY A 125 6.68 12.76 -1.09
CA GLY A 125 6.31 13.29 -2.40
C GLY A 125 4.81 13.58 -2.45
N MET A 126 4.07 12.78 -3.23
CA MET A 126 2.60 12.86 -3.29
C MET A 126 1.92 12.25 -2.06
N GLN A 127 2.70 11.70 -1.13
CA GLN A 127 2.24 11.12 0.11
C GLN A 127 2.88 11.82 1.30
N ILE A 128 2.18 11.84 2.43
CA ILE A 128 2.73 12.21 3.74
C ILE A 128 2.47 11.04 4.68
N LEU A 129 3.54 10.55 5.31
CA LEU A 129 3.45 9.56 6.37
C LEU A 129 3.39 10.30 7.71
N HIS A 130 2.26 10.20 8.40
CA HIS A 130 2.08 10.73 9.74
C HIS A 130 2.36 9.62 10.74
N ILE A 131 3.15 9.94 11.76
CA ILE A 131 3.47 9.04 12.87
C ILE A 131 2.69 9.57 14.07
N THR A 132 1.71 8.82 14.53
CA THR A 132 0.87 9.23 15.65
C THR A 132 1.63 9.12 16.99
N GLN A 133 1.05 9.66 18.06
CA GLN A 133 1.67 9.63 19.40
C GLN A 133 1.72 8.21 20.01
N ASP A 134 0.88 7.29 19.54
CA ASP A 134 0.86 5.89 19.95
C ASP A 134 1.65 4.96 19.00
N GLY A 135 2.33 5.52 17.98
CA GLY A 135 3.21 4.78 17.08
C GLY A 135 2.51 4.11 15.89
N THR A 136 1.21 4.31 15.73
CA THR A 136 0.50 3.97 14.49
C THR A 136 0.90 4.91 13.36
N LEU A 137 0.66 4.46 12.13
CA LEU A 137 0.96 5.24 10.94
C LEU A 137 -0.33 5.61 10.21
N GLU A 138 -0.36 6.83 9.67
CA GLU A 138 -1.38 7.25 8.73
C GLU A 138 -0.70 7.73 7.44
N LEU A 139 -1.21 7.28 6.29
CA LEU A 139 -0.70 7.67 4.99
C LEU A 139 -1.71 8.60 4.32
N GLU A 140 -1.37 9.88 4.24
CA GLU A 140 -2.09 10.86 3.43
C GLU A 140 -1.61 10.75 1.98
N SER A 141 -2.52 10.52 1.04
CA SER A 141 -2.30 10.72 -0.39
C SER A 141 -2.84 12.08 -0.80
N LYS A 142 -2.13 12.82 -1.66
CA LYS A 142 -2.52 14.17 -2.11
C LYS A 142 -3.32 14.17 -3.42
N ALA A 143 -3.12 13.17 -4.27
CA ALA A 143 -3.76 13.11 -5.58
C ALA A 143 -4.02 11.64 -5.99
N PRO A 144 -5.24 11.12 -5.79
CA PRO A 144 -6.38 11.77 -5.14
C PRO A 144 -6.15 12.02 -3.63
N PRO A 145 -6.84 13.00 -3.01
CA PRO A 145 -6.78 13.21 -1.57
C PRO A 145 -7.53 12.10 -0.82
N PHE A 146 -6.86 11.40 0.09
CA PHE A 146 -7.44 10.51 1.12
C PHE A 146 -6.39 10.15 2.17
N VAL A 147 -6.82 9.61 3.32
CA VAL A 147 -5.94 9.13 4.39
C VAL A 147 -6.25 7.67 4.71
N VAL A 148 -5.22 6.83 4.79
CA VAL A 148 -5.34 5.42 5.22
C VAL A 148 -4.64 5.25 6.56
N CYS A 149 -5.34 4.69 7.55
CA CYS A 149 -4.72 4.25 8.80
C CYS A 149 -4.09 2.86 8.58
N LEU A 150 -2.81 2.74 8.90
CA LEU A 150 -2.03 1.53 8.78
C LEU A 150 -2.02 0.79 10.11
N SER A 151 -3.09 0.03 10.33
CA SER A 151 -3.33 -0.67 11.60
C SER A 151 -2.34 -1.83 11.85
N ALA A 152 -1.74 -2.38 10.79
CA ALA A 152 -0.82 -3.51 10.90
C ALA A 152 0.65 -3.10 10.71
N LEU A 153 0.92 -1.96 10.08
CA LEU A 153 2.26 -1.40 9.91
C LEU A 153 2.50 -0.22 10.87
N GLY A 154 3.01 -0.52 12.06
CA GLY A 154 3.48 0.49 13.01
C GLY A 154 4.88 1.03 12.69
N LEU A 155 5.28 2.14 13.32
CA LEU A 155 6.58 2.79 13.08
C LEU A 155 7.75 1.81 13.22
N SER A 156 7.81 1.04 14.32
CA SER A 156 8.91 0.12 14.58
C SER A 156 9.02 -0.97 13.51
N ARG A 157 7.90 -1.50 13.04
CA ARG A 157 7.87 -2.51 11.97
C ARG A 157 8.35 -1.90 10.65
N LEU A 158 7.87 -0.70 10.31
CA LEU A 158 8.34 0.00 9.10
C LEU A 158 9.85 0.28 9.16
N GLN A 159 10.37 0.74 10.30
CA GLN A 159 11.80 1.01 10.48
C GLN A 159 12.64 -0.26 10.30
N GLN A 160 12.22 -1.39 10.86
CA GLN A 160 12.89 -2.68 10.69
C GLN A 160 12.86 -3.17 9.23
N LEU A 161 11.78 -2.89 8.50
CA LEU A 161 11.66 -3.32 7.11
C LEU A 161 12.59 -2.54 6.17
N VAL A 162 12.88 -1.28 6.49
CA VAL A 162 13.73 -0.39 5.66
C VAL A 162 15.18 -0.23 6.17
N GLU A 163 15.59 -1.03 7.15
CA GLU A 163 16.97 -1.13 7.63
C GLU A 163 17.88 -1.85 6.62
#